data_AF-I0J0F1-F1
#
_entry.id   AF-I0J0F1-F1
#
_cell.length_a   1.000
_cell.length_b   1.000
_cell.length_c   1.000
_cell.angle_alpha   90.00
_cell.angle_beta   90.00
_cell.angle_gamma   90.00
#
_symmetry.space_group_name_H-M   'P 1'
#
loop_
_entity.id
_entity.type
_entity.pdbx_description
1 polymer ?
#
loop_
_entity_poly.entity_id
_entity_poly.type
_entity_poly.pdbx_seq_one_letter_code
_entity_poly.pdbx_strand_id
1 'polypeptide(L)'
;SVWMRHGPGGREKETILCNSDKTDMNRHHYSMYIHNCKVGFLFRQEPTEEKTYKPAEFHWKLNQACDKEWHHYVLTVDFPAITLYVDGVSYDPTTMTEDYPLHPTHLDTQLVVGACWQGGEQHMAQFFRGNLAGLMIRSGKLESKKVIDCLYTCKEGLEFPRQMASGRASRSPLSPSQFTLALEGDDIDRFDQLMQHISYLNSRQFPTPGIRRLKITTTVKCFNEETCISVPDVDGNVMVLQPEEPKISLSGIDHFARAASEFESTEGVTLFPELHIISTITREVEAEDEGEEDPTVQESLVSEEIMHNLDTCEVTVVGEDLNPDQESVQLDLTHLQQKGLEMTSSNQGIVITGVDTMANYEEVLHLIR
;
A
#
# COMPACT_ATOMS: atom_id res chain seq x y z
N SER A 1 8.99 -0.19 -2.38
CA SER A 1 7.84 -0.45 -3.26
C SER A 1 7.52 0.82 -4.01
N VAL A 2 7.27 0.77 -5.32
CA VAL A 2 6.84 1.95 -6.09
C VAL A 2 6.10 1.51 -7.36
N TRP A 3 5.00 2.18 -7.67
CA TRP A 3 4.41 2.14 -9.02
C TRP A 3 5.15 3.11 -9.90
N MET A 4 5.59 2.66 -11.07
CA MET A 4 6.36 3.48 -11.99
C MET A 4 5.86 3.30 -13.42
N ARG A 5 5.75 4.42 -14.14
CA ARG A 5 5.59 4.48 -15.58
C ARG A 5 6.75 5.29 -16.15
N HIS A 6 7.65 4.63 -16.89
CA HIS A 6 8.77 5.33 -17.53
C HIS A 6 8.29 6.15 -18.74
N GLY A 7 8.85 7.34 -18.91
CA GLY A 7 8.52 8.25 -19.99
C GLY A 7 9.19 7.87 -21.32
N PRO A 8 9.38 8.83 -22.25
CA PRO A 8 9.99 8.58 -23.56
C PRO A 8 11.43 8.02 -23.51
N GLY A 9 12.06 8.04 -22.34
CA GLY A 9 13.42 7.57 -22.09
C GLY A 9 14.50 8.51 -22.65
N GLY A 10 15.62 8.61 -21.93
CA GLY A 10 16.87 9.20 -22.41
C GLY A 10 17.98 8.17 -22.62
N ARG A 11 19.10 8.62 -23.21
CA ARG A 11 20.39 7.90 -23.13
C ARG A 11 21.08 8.09 -21.77
N GLU A 12 20.61 9.06 -21.00
CA GLU A 12 21.17 9.40 -19.70
C GLU A 12 20.59 8.51 -18.60
N LYS A 13 21.30 8.44 -17.48
CA LYS A 13 20.85 7.75 -16.28
C LYS A 13 19.74 8.57 -15.61
N GLU A 14 18.60 7.94 -15.35
CA GLU A 14 17.40 8.54 -14.76
C GLU A 14 17.15 7.91 -13.38
N THR A 15 17.15 8.69 -12.30
CA THR A 15 17.16 8.16 -10.94
C THR A 15 15.79 8.22 -10.30
N ILE A 16 15.31 7.06 -9.84
CA ILE A 16 14.02 6.90 -9.16
C ILE A 16 14.15 7.33 -7.69
N LEU A 17 15.22 6.87 -7.03
CA LEU A 17 15.52 7.16 -5.63
C LEU A 17 17.04 7.25 -5.46
N CYS A 18 17.53 8.27 -4.74
CA CYS A 18 18.94 8.43 -4.44
C CYS A 18 19.15 8.85 -2.99
N ASN A 19 20.03 8.16 -2.26
CA ASN A 19 20.62 8.67 -1.03
C ASN A 19 22.09 8.96 -1.26
N SER A 20 22.48 10.21 -1.02
CA SER A 20 23.83 10.71 -1.31
C SER A 20 24.30 11.69 -0.25
N ASP A 21 25.61 11.95 -0.20
CA ASP A 21 26.18 13.00 0.64
C ASP A 21 25.49 14.35 0.40
N LYS A 22 25.20 15.07 1.49
CA LYS A 22 24.54 16.38 1.45
C LYS A 22 25.50 17.51 1.03
N THR A 23 26.77 17.43 1.42
CA THR A 23 27.80 18.45 1.14
C THR A 23 29.12 17.80 0.75
N ASP A 24 30.00 18.60 0.14
CA ASP A 24 31.43 18.33 -0.15
C ASP A 24 31.75 17.18 -1.11
N MET A 25 30.98 16.10 -1.09
CA MET A 25 31.19 14.88 -1.86
C MET A 25 29.93 14.49 -2.64
N ASN A 26 30.11 13.64 -3.66
CA ASN A 26 29.04 13.12 -4.51
C ASN A 26 28.86 11.60 -4.32
N ARG A 27 29.13 11.05 -3.13
CA ARG A 27 29.02 9.60 -2.94
C ARG A 27 27.56 9.24 -2.81
N HIS A 28 27.14 8.28 -3.64
CA HIS A 28 25.82 7.68 -3.55
C HIS A 28 25.94 6.47 -2.64
N HIS A 29 25.23 6.51 -1.51
CA HIS A 29 25.17 5.41 -0.55
C HIS A 29 24.29 4.31 -1.12
N TYR A 30 23.11 4.68 -1.62
CA TYR A 30 22.30 3.80 -2.43
C TYR A 30 21.49 4.58 -3.46
N SER A 31 21.20 3.95 -4.60
CA SER A 31 20.41 4.57 -5.67
C SER A 31 19.71 3.52 -6.51
N MET A 32 18.43 3.74 -6.80
CA MET A 32 17.68 2.97 -7.79
C MET A 32 17.43 3.85 -9.01
N TYR A 33 17.75 3.35 -10.20
CA TYR A 33 17.74 4.14 -11.43
C TYR A 33 17.39 3.30 -12.66
N ILE A 34 17.05 3.97 -13.76
CA ILE A 34 16.86 3.39 -15.09
C ILE A 34 17.97 3.91 -16.00
N HIS A 35 18.55 3.01 -16.78
CA HIS A 35 19.48 3.38 -17.84
C HIS A 35 19.40 2.34 -18.97
N ASN A 36 19.06 2.77 -20.19
CA ASN A 36 18.96 1.90 -21.38
C ASN A 36 18.10 0.64 -21.17
N CYS A 37 16.87 0.81 -20.67
CA CYS A 37 15.93 -0.30 -20.38
C CYS A 37 16.47 -1.32 -19.35
N LYS A 38 17.43 -0.90 -18.53
CA LYS A 38 17.87 -1.66 -17.37
C LYS A 38 17.49 -0.90 -16.12
N VAL A 39 16.94 -1.62 -15.16
CA VAL A 39 16.83 -1.14 -13.79
C VAL A 39 18.17 -1.44 -13.13
N GLY A 40 18.78 -0.42 -12.53
CA GLY A 40 20.01 -0.52 -11.76
C GLY A 40 19.75 -0.19 -10.30
N PHE A 41 20.39 -0.92 -9.40
CA PHE A 41 20.42 -0.62 -7.98
C PHE A 41 21.86 -0.60 -7.50
N LEU A 42 22.28 0.54 -6.97
CA LEU A 42 23.54 0.74 -6.26
C LEU A 42 23.25 0.68 -4.76
N PHE A 43 24.06 -0.09 -4.03
CA PHE A 43 24.06 -0.17 -2.58
C PHE A 43 25.50 -0.32 -2.09
N ARG A 44 26.10 0.79 -1.68
CA ARG A 44 27.45 0.81 -1.12
C ARG A 44 27.38 0.66 0.38
N GLN A 45 28.27 -0.18 0.90
CA GLN A 45 28.34 -0.45 2.32
C GLN A 45 28.91 0.75 3.08
N GLU A 46 28.37 0.97 4.27
CA GLU A 46 28.98 1.86 5.25
C GLU A 46 30.37 1.35 5.67
N PRO A 47 31.25 2.24 6.14
CA PRO A 47 32.62 1.88 6.47
C PRO A 47 32.68 0.77 7.54
N THR A 48 33.31 -0.35 7.19
CA THR A 48 33.66 -1.42 8.14
C THR A 48 35.18 -1.51 8.33
N GLU A 49 35.64 -2.06 9.46
CA GLU A 49 37.07 -2.26 9.71
C GLU A 49 37.73 -3.17 8.66
N GLU A 50 36.97 -4.15 8.14
CA GLU A 50 37.39 -5.01 7.03
C GLU A 50 37.09 -4.36 5.67
N LYS A 51 38.14 -4.12 4.87
CA LYS A 51 38.05 -3.62 3.48
C LYS A 51 38.01 -4.79 2.50
N THR A 52 36.88 -5.49 2.44
CA THR A 52 36.65 -6.57 1.49
C THR A 52 35.70 -6.13 0.38
N TYR A 53 35.90 -6.66 -0.83
CA TYR A 53 34.96 -6.45 -1.94
C TYR A 53 33.63 -7.10 -1.61
N LYS A 54 32.54 -6.36 -1.85
CA LYS A 54 31.19 -6.83 -1.63
C LYS A 54 30.29 -6.41 -2.79
N PRO A 55 29.23 -7.17 -3.09
CA PRO A 55 28.23 -6.78 -4.09
C PRO A 55 27.71 -5.37 -3.82
N ALA A 56 27.78 -4.50 -4.83
CA ALA A 56 27.46 -3.09 -4.69
C ALA A 56 26.53 -2.58 -5.78
N GLU A 57 26.59 -3.10 -7.01
CA GLU A 57 25.70 -2.66 -8.08
C GLU A 57 25.06 -3.85 -8.81
N PHE A 58 23.75 -3.78 -8.98
CA PHE A 58 22.91 -4.85 -9.47
C PHE A 58 22.08 -4.33 -10.64
N HIS A 59 22.01 -5.09 -11.74
CA HIS A 59 21.26 -4.66 -12.92
C HIS A 59 20.30 -5.74 -13.42
N TRP A 60 19.10 -5.33 -13.79
CA TRP A 60 18.08 -6.16 -14.41
C TRP A 60 17.71 -5.61 -15.78
N LYS A 61 17.75 -6.45 -16.81
CA LYS A 61 17.23 -6.10 -18.13
C LYS A 61 15.75 -6.45 -18.17
N LEU A 62 14.90 -5.44 -18.25
CA LEU A 62 13.45 -5.59 -18.13
C LEU A 62 12.74 -4.83 -19.25
N ASN A 63 11.78 -5.48 -19.92
CA ASN A 63 10.99 -4.82 -20.96
C ASN A 63 10.05 -3.76 -20.34
N GLN A 64 9.55 -4.04 -19.13
CA GLN A 64 8.69 -3.19 -18.30
C GLN A 64 9.33 -1.83 -17.99
N ALA A 65 10.66 -1.75 -18.00
CA ALA A 65 11.36 -0.48 -17.81
C ALA A 65 11.25 0.46 -19.03
N CYS A 66 10.70 0.00 -20.16
CA CYS A 66 10.71 0.73 -21.44
C CYS A 66 9.44 0.59 -22.29
N ASP A 67 8.44 -0.18 -21.88
CA ASP A 67 7.16 -0.31 -22.59
C ASP A 67 6.20 0.86 -22.35
N LYS A 68 6.56 1.77 -21.42
CA LYS A 68 5.80 2.99 -21.07
C LYS A 68 4.46 2.70 -20.41
N GLU A 69 4.32 1.52 -19.82
CA GLU A 69 3.16 1.12 -19.04
C GLU A 69 3.45 1.24 -17.54
N TRP A 70 2.38 1.15 -16.73
CA TRP A 70 2.50 1.15 -15.28
C TRP A 70 2.90 -0.24 -14.78
N HIS A 71 3.99 -0.28 -14.02
CA HIS A 71 4.46 -1.50 -13.38
C HIS A 71 4.74 -1.26 -11.90
N HIS A 72 4.54 -2.30 -11.09
CA HIS A 72 4.83 -2.26 -9.67
C HIS A 72 6.19 -2.88 -9.38
N TYR A 73 7.11 -2.09 -8.83
CA TYR A 73 8.47 -2.50 -8.50
C TYR A 73 8.64 -2.62 -6.99
N VAL A 74 9.11 -3.79 -6.54
CA VAL A 74 9.48 -4.03 -5.14
C VAL A 74 10.91 -4.53 -5.09
N LEU A 75 11.78 -3.77 -4.45
CA LEU A 75 13.16 -4.17 -4.20
C LEU A 75 13.30 -4.62 -2.75
N THR A 76 13.69 -5.87 -2.55
CA THR A 76 13.98 -6.45 -1.24
C THR A 76 15.49 -6.58 -1.10
N VAL A 77 16.05 -5.95 -0.07
CA VAL A 77 17.50 -5.96 0.22
C VAL A 77 17.73 -6.73 1.51
N ASP A 78 17.99 -8.03 1.38
CA ASP A 78 18.40 -8.93 2.47
C ASP A 78 19.90 -9.21 2.34
N PHE A 79 20.70 -8.17 2.58
CA PHE A 79 22.09 -8.13 2.15
C PHE A 79 22.89 -9.36 2.63
N PRO A 80 23.64 -10.07 1.75
CA PRO A 80 24.01 -9.69 0.37
C PRO A 80 23.00 -10.09 -0.72
N ALA A 81 21.89 -10.73 -0.37
CA ALA A 81 20.87 -11.10 -1.32
C ALA A 81 19.96 -9.90 -1.67
N ILE A 82 19.75 -9.69 -2.97
CA ILE A 82 18.82 -8.66 -3.46
C ILE A 82 17.85 -9.32 -4.42
N THR A 83 16.56 -9.10 -4.20
CA THR A 83 15.50 -9.60 -5.06
C THR A 83 14.66 -8.44 -5.58
N LEU A 84 14.55 -8.32 -6.90
CA LEU A 84 13.63 -7.39 -7.54
C LEU A 84 12.36 -8.13 -7.92
N TYR A 85 11.21 -7.63 -7.49
CA TYR A 85 9.91 -8.05 -7.98
C TYR A 85 9.37 -6.98 -8.92
N VAL A 86 8.90 -7.41 -10.08
CA VAL A 86 8.12 -6.58 -10.99
C VAL A 86 6.81 -7.28 -11.21
N ASP A 87 5.71 -6.62 -10.87
CA ASP A 87 4.36 -7.17 -11.06
C ASP A 87 4.15 -8.52 -10.35
N GLY A 88 4.71 -8.65 -9.14
CA GLY A 88 4.69 -9.88 -8.34
C GLY A 88 5.66 -10.98 -8.79
N VAL A 89 6.30 -10.83 -9.95
CA VAL A 89 7.28 -11.79 -10.47
C VAL A 89 8.68 -11.41 -9.99
N SER A 90 9.41 -12.36 -9.41
CA SER A 90 10.80 -12.17 -8.99
C SER A 90 11.77 -12.26 -10.16
N TYR A 91 12.78 -11.38 -10.17
CA TYR A 91 13.85 -11.31 -11.15
C TYR A 91 15.22 -11.30 -10.46
N ASP A 92 16.09 -12.20 -10.92
CA ASP A 92 17.49 -12.23 -10.52
C ASP A 92 18.31 -11.20 -11.31
N PRO A 93 19.34 -10.59 -10.68
CA PRO A 93 20.18 -9.61 -11.36
C PRO A 93 20.96 -10.26 -12.51
N THR A 94 20.92 -9.62 -13.67
CA THR A 94 21.65 -10.05 -14.88
C THR A 94 23.15 -9.82 -14.75
N THR A 95 23.55 -8.74 -14.06
CA THR A 95 24.95 -8.43 -13.78
C THR A 95 25.06 -7.85 -12.38
N MET A 96 26.12 -8.25 -11.69
CA MET A 96 26.47 -7.78 -10.36
C MET A 96 27.94 -7.34 -10.37
N THR A 97 28.22 -6.17 -9.81
CA THR A 97 29.59 -5.68 -9.61
C THR A 97 29.86 -5.49 -8.13
N GLU A 98 31.11 -5.70 -7.74
CA GLU A 98 31.58 -5.50 -6.38
C GLU A 98 32.31 -4.16 -6.27
N ASP A 99 32.18 -3.51 -5.12
CA ASP A 99 32.87 -2.26 -4.80
C ASP A 99 33.42 -2.32 -3.37
N TYR A 100 34.34 -1.41 -3.04
CA TYR A 100 34.79 -1.23 -1.67
C TYR A 100 33.71 -0.53 -0.83
N PRO A 101 33.66 -0.79 0.50
CA PRO A 101 32.89 0.04 1.41
C PRO A 101 33.29 1.51 1.31
N LEU A 102 32.35 2.40 1.57
CA LEU A 102 32.60 3.83 1.61
C LEU A 102 33.67 4.15 2.66
N HIS A 103 34.46 5.20 2.39
CA HIS A 103 35.40 5.72 3.37
C HIS A 103 34.66 6.44 4.51
N PRO A 104 35.13 6.34 5.77
CA PRO A 104 34.52 7.03 6.90
C PRO A 104 34.49 8.55 6.71
N THR A 105 33.33 9.14 7.00
CA THR A 105 33.07 10.58 6.93
C THR A 105 31.99 10.98 7.92
N HIS A 106 31.97 12.25 8.31
CA HIS A 106 30.94 12.83 9.18
C HIS A 106 29.90 13.67 8.40
N LEU A 107 29.69 13.34 7.14
CA LEU A 107 28.76 14.06 6.27
C LEU A 107 27.35 13.50 6.46
N ASP A 108 26.37 14.40 6.57
CA ASP A 108 24.96 14.02 6.51
C ASP A 108 24.60 13.52 5.10
N THR A 109 23.60 12.65 5.01
CA THR A 109 23.06 12.21 3.72
C THR A 109 21.72 12.86 3.43
N GLN A 110 21.35 12.88 2.14
CA GLN A 110 20.09 13.41 1.65
C GLN A 110 19.41 12.36 0.75
N LEU A 111 18.14 12.06 1.04
CA LEU A 111 17.30 11.21 0.21
C LEU A 111 16.49 12.07 -0.77
N VAL A 112 16.53 11.72 -2.05
CA VAL A 112 15.82 12.41 -3.13
C VAL A 112 15.06 11.39 -3.98
N VAL A 113 13.83 11.74 -4.35
CA VAL A 113 12.97 10.95 -5.25
C VAL A 113 12.92 11.64 -6.61
N GLY A 114 13.07 10.88 -7.69
CA GLY A 114 12.98 11.38 -9.07
C GLY A 114 14.20 12.17 -9.56
N ALA A 115 15.28 12.22 -8.78
CA ALA A 115 16.58 12.79 -9.15
C ALA A 115 17.65 12.26 -8.18
N CYS A 116 18.90 12.70 -8.35
CA CYS A 116 19.95 12.51 -7.36
C CYS A 116 20.65 13.84 -7.04
N TRP A 117 20.86 14.10 -5.74
CA TRP A 117 21.60 15.25 -5.26
C TRP A 117 23.11 15.05 -5.42
N GLN A 118 23.82 16.05 -5.94
CA GLN A 118 25.28 16.06 -6.04
C GLN A 118 25.84 17.01 -4.98
N GLY A 119 26.16 16.51 -3.78
CA GLY A 119 26.58 17.33 -2.64
C GLY A 119 27.87 18.12 -2.86
N GLY A 120 28.81 17.62 -3.63
CA GLY A 120 30.03 18.37 -4.00
C GLY A 120 29.76 19.50 -4.99
N GLU A 121 28.76 19.35 -5.84
CA GLU A 121 28.41 20.33 -6.90
C GLU A 121 27.18 21.18 -6.56
N GLN A 122 26.51 20.88 -5.44
CA GLN A 122 25.33 21.58 -4.91
C GLN A 122 24.19 21.73 -5.94
N HIS A 123 23.93 20.69 -6.75
CA HIS A 123 22.84 20.69 -7.72
C HIS A 123 22.18 19.31 -7.86
N MET A 124 20.98 19.29 -8.44
CA MET A 124 20.24 18.06 -8.78
C MET A 124 20.63 17.56 -10.17
N ALA A 125 20.83 16.25 -10.30
CA ALA A 125 21.14 15.58 -11.57
C ALA A 125 20.31 14.29 -11.74
N GLN A 126 20.43 13.64 -12.91
CA GLN A 126 19.79 12.34 -13.20
C GLN A 126 18.26 12.38 -13.02
N PHE A 127 17.64 13.44 -13.53
CA PHE A 127 16.19 13.65 -13.41
C PHE A 127 15.41 12.52 -14.06
N PHE A 128 14.52 11.90 -13.29
CA PHE A 128 13.58 10.90 -13.78
C PHE A 128 12.52 11.55 -14.67
N ARG A 129 12.24 10.94 -15.81
CA ARG A 129 11.20 11.36 -16.74
C ARG A 129 10.12 10.29 -16.81
N GLY A 130 9.02 10.51 -16.10
CA GLY A 130 7.90 9.58 -16.05
C GLY A 130 6.97 9.91 -14.90
N ASN A 131 6.22 8.92 -14.46
CA ASN A 131 5.35 9.03 -13.29
C ASN A 131 5.72 8.00 -12.24
N LEU A 132 5.71 8.42 -10.98
CA LEU A 132 5.89 7.57 -9.80
C LEU A 132 4.64 7.70 -8.94
N ALA A 133 4.18 6.61 -8.35
CA ALA A 133 3.06 6.60 -7.41
C ALA A 133 3.31 5.57 -6.29
N GLY A 134 2.83 5.86 -5.08
CA GLY A 134 2.87 4.93 -3.95
C GLY A 134 4.29 4.47 -3.58
N LEU A 135 5.24 5.40 -3.44
CA LEU A 135 6.58 5.06 -2.94
C LEU A 135 6.51 4.72 -1.45
N MET A 136 6.99 3.52 -1.10
CA MET A 136 7.11 3.05 0.27
C MET A 136 8.52 2.51 0.50
N ILE A 137 9.17 3.02 1.55
CA ILE A 137 10.51 2.59 2.00
C ILE A 137 10.34 2.10 3.43
N ARG A 138 10.77 0.87 3.69
CA ARG A 138 10.70 0.25 5.02
C ARG A 138 12.07 -0.29 5.39
N SER A 139 12.59 0.15 6.53
CA SER A 139 13.82 -0.38 7.13
C SER A 139 13.50 -1.41 8.22
N GLY A 140 14.43 -2.32 8.49
CA GLY A 140 14.38 -3.26 9.62
C GLY A 140 13.47 -4.49 9.46
N LYS A 141 12.48 -4.47 8.56
CA LYS A 141 11.61 -5.64 8.32
C LYS A 141 11.32 -5.82 6.83
N LEU A 142 11.56 -7.04 6.34
CA LEU A 142 11.27 -7.44 4.98
C LEU A 142 9.80 -7.86 4.85
N GLU A 143 9.19 -7.54 3.71
CA GLU A 143 7.84 -8.00 3.40
C GLU A 143 7.84 -9.45 2.93
N SER A 144 6.81 -10.18 3.34
CA SER A 144 6.59 -11.54 2.84
C SER A 144 6.12 -11.53 1.39
N LYS A 145 6.39 -12.60 0.64
CA LYS A 145 5.89 -12.76 -0.74
C LYS A 145 4.36 -12.58 -0.82
N LYS A 146 3.61 -13.08 0.16
CA LYS A 146 2.15 -12.91 0.23
C LYS A 146 1.73 -11.44 0.26
N VAL A 147 2.47 -10.59 0.97
CA VAL A 147 2.21 -9.14 1.03
C VAL A 147 2.61 -8.47 -0.29
N ILE A 148 3.75 -8.84 -0.87
CA ILE A 148 4.19 -8.34 -2.18
C ILE A 148 3.17 -8.65 -3.27
N ASP A 149 2.68 -9.89 -3.29
CA ASP A 149 1.63 -10.32 -4.22
C ASP A 149 0.35 -9.50 -3.98
N CYS A 150 -0.05 -9.27 -2.73
CA CYS A 150 -1.21 -8.45 -2.39
C CYS A 150 -1.10 -6.97 -2.82
N LEU A 151 0.10 -6.38 -2.76
CA LEU A 151 0.33 -4.99 -3.18
C LEU A 151 0.14 -4.79 -4.69
N TYR A 152 0.39 -5.84 -5.46
CA TYR A 152 0.28 -5.81 -6.91
C TYR A 152 -1.07 -6.35 -7.41
N THR A 153 -1.61 -7.40 -6.79
CA THR A 153 -2.87 -7.98 -7.27
C THR A 153 -4.02 -7.02 -7.06
N CYS A 154 -4.80 -6.82 -8.11
CA CYS A 154 -6.02 -6.05 -8.01
C CYS A 154 -6.93 -6.68 -6.95
N LYS A 155 -7.39 -5.87 -6.00
CA LYS A 155 -8.43 -6.26 -5.02
C LYS A 155 -9.81 -6.40 -5.64
N GLU A 156 -9.92 -6.27 -6.95
CA GLU A 156 -11.15 -6.38 -7.72
C GLU A 156 -10.82 -7.11 -9.03
N GLY A 157 -11.64 -8.05 -9.46
CA GLY A 157 -11.39 -8.83 -10.67
C GLY A 157 -12.37 -9.98 -10.87
N LEU A 158 -12.11 -10.79 -11.90
CA LEU A 158 -12.86 -12.02 -12.14
C LEU A 158 -12.11 -13.21 -11.52
N GLU A 159 -12.79 -13.94 -10.65
CA GLU A 159 -12.28 -15.16 -10.04
C GLU A 159 -12.82 -16.40 -10.79
N PHE A 160 -11.95 -17.40 -10.89
CA PHE A 160 -12.25 -18.68 -11.52
C PHE A 160 -11.78 -19.83 -10.62
N PRO A 161 -12.66 -20.75 -10.19
CA PRO A 161 -12.30 -21.85 -9.31
C PRO A 161 -11.21 -22.74 -9.91
N ARG A 162 -10.06 -22.83 -9.23
CA ARG A 162 -8.89 -23.63 -9.69
C ARG A 162 -9.18 -25.12 -9.86
N GLN A 163 -10.22 -25.65 -9.23
CA GLN A 163 -10.51 -27.08 -9.17
C GLN A 163 -11.11 -27.66 -10.47
N MET A 164 -11.62 -26.83 -11.40
CA MET A 164 -12.23 -27.30 -12.65
C MET A 164 -11.30 -27.27 -13.88
N ALA A 165 -10.08 -26.74 -13.72
CA ALA A 165 -9.06 -26.67 -14.78
C ALA A 165 -8.32 -28.01 -15.02
N SER A 166 -8.93 -29.15 -14.66
CA SER A 166 -8.35 -30.47 -14.91
C SER A 166 -8.90 -31.06 -16.22
N GLY A 167 -8.30 -30.67 -17.34
CA GLY A 167 -8.59 -31.13 -18.70
C GLY A 167 -8.25 -30.08 -19.75
N ARG A 168 -8.39 -30.39 -21.05
CA ARG A 168 -7.96 -29.58 -22.23
C ARG A 168 -8.52 -28.14 -22.31
N ALA A 169 -9.27 -27.69 -21.33
CA ALA A 169 -9.64 -26.29 -21.18
C ALA A 169 -8.44 -25.50 -20.62
N SER A 170 -7.75 -24.74 -21.47
CA SER A 170 -6.58 -23.94 -21.07
C SER A 170 -7.04 -22.55 -20.60
N ARG A 171 -6.58 -22.16 -19.40
CA ARG A 171 -6.75 -20.80 -18.86
C ARG A 171 -5.52 -19.98 -19.21
N SER A 172 -5.73 -18.85 -19.86
CA SER A 172 -4.70 -17.81 -19.97
C SER A 172 -5.24 -16.51 -19.38
N PRO A 173 -4.73 -16.03 -18.22
CA PRO A 173 -5.00 -14.66 -17.80
C PRO A 173 -4.39 -13.72 -18.85
N LEU A 174 -5.25 -13.02 -19.58
CA LEU A 174 -4.84 -12.09 -20.63
C LEU A 174 -4.37 -10.75 -20.08
N SER A 175 -4.70 -10.45 -18.82
CA SER A 175 -4.24 -9.26 -18.13
C SER A 175 -3.65 -9.63 -16.77
N PRO A 176 -2.52 -9.01 -16.40
CA PRO A 176 -1.99 -9.10 -15.05
C PRO A 176 -2.96 -8.60 -13.96
N SER A 177 -3.93 -7.76 -14.35
CA SER A 177 -4.97 -7.22 -13.48
C SER A 177 -6.21 -8.13 -13.31
N GLN A 178 -6.24 -9.30 -13.95
CA GLN A 178 -7.35 -10.29 -13.86
C GLN A 178 -8.75 -9.80 -14.28
N PHE A 179 -8.86 -8.67 -15.01
CA PHE A 179 -10.13 -8.19 -15.56
C PHE A 179 -10.54 -8.86 -16.87
N THR A 180 -9.61 -9.56 -17.53
CA THR A 180 -9.84 -10.25 -18.81
C THR A 180 -9.46 -11.72 -18.66
N LEU A 181 -10.42 -12.61 -18.88
CA LEU A 181 -10.25 -14.06 -18.86
C LEU A 181 -10.47 -14.61 -20.27
N ALA A 182 -9.51 -15.39 -20.77
CA ALA A 182 -9.72 -16.23 -21.95
C ALA A 182 -9.84 -17.70 -21.53
N LEU A 183 -10.90 -18.32 -22.04
CA LEU A 183 -11.16 -19.75 -21.94
C LEU A 183 -11.08 -20.33 -23.35
N GLU A 184 -10.28 -21.39 -23.53
CA GLU A 184 -10.21 -22.16 -24.78
C GLU A 184 -10.52 -23.62 -24.46
N GLY A 185 -11.41 -24.25 -25.24
CA GLY A 185 -11.81 -25.65 -25.06
C GLY A 185 -12.52 -26.19 -26.30
N ASP A 186 -12.64 -27.51 -26.38
CA ASP A 186 -13.22 -28.28 -27.51
C ASP A 186 -14.60 -28.89 -27.19
N ASP A 187 -15.10 -28.71 -25.96
CA ASP A 187 -16.36 -29.26 -25.45
C ASP A 187 -17.27 -28.14 -24.92
N ILE A 188 -18.46 -28.01 -25.52
CA ILE A 188 -19.44 -26.96 -25.22
C ILE A 188 -20.06 -27.17 -23.83
N ASP A 189 -20.41 -28.41 -23.47
CA ASP A 189 -21.07 -28.70 -22.18
C ASP A 189 -20.14 -28.36 -21.02
N ARG A 190 -18.85 -28.68 -21.19
CA ARG A 190 -17.82 -28.31 -20.24
C ARG A 190 -17.63 -26.79 -20.18
N PHE A 191 -17.66 -26.10 -21.32
CA PHE A 191 -17.52 -24.65 -21.37
C PHE A 191 -18.68 -23.96 -20.63
N ASP A 192 -19.91 -24.45 -20.79
CA ASP A 192 -21.09 -23.94 -20.08
C ASP A 192 -20.96 -24.10 -18.56
N GLN A 193 -20.54 -25.29 -18.10
CA GLN A 193 -20.25 -25.52 -16.68
C GLN A 193 -19.17 -24.57 -16.15
N LEU A 194 -18.11 -24.31 -16.92
CA LEU A 194 -17.05 -23.40 -16.51
C LEU A 194 -17.53 -21.94 -16.41
N MET A 195 -18.36 -21.49 -17.36
CA MET A 195 -18.91 -20.14 -17.36
C MET A 195 -19.79 -19.85 -16.14
N GLN A 196 -20.57 -20.84 -15.68
CA GLN A 196 -21.43 -20.72 -14.49
C GLN A 196 -20.64 -20.49 -13.19
N HIS A 197 -19.34 -20.78 -13.18
CA HIS A 197 -18.48 -20.66 -12.00
C HIS A 197 -17.60 -19.40 -12.01
N ILE A 198 -17.66 -18.57 -13.05
CA ILE A 198 -16.95 -17.29 -13.06
C ILE A 198 -17.65 -16.33 -12.11
N SER A 199 -16.94 -15.85 -11.10
CA SER A 199 -17.45 -14.90 -10.13
C SER A 199 -16.74 -13.56 -10.25
N TYR A 200 -17.47 -12.49 -9.93
CA TYR A 200 -16.87 -11.19 -9.65
C TYR A 200 -16.41 -11.18 -8.20
N LEU A 201 -15.15 -10.81 -7.97
CA LEU A 201 -14.56 -10.71 -6.63
C LEU A 201 -14.13 -9.27 -6.37
N ASN A 202 -14.50 -8.74 -5.20
CA ASN A 202 -13.96 -7.50 -4.66
C ASN A 202 -13.57 -7.72 -3.19
N SER A 203 -12.27 -7.68 -2.89
CA SER A 203 -11.70 -7.89 -1.55
C SER A 203 -11.36 -6.60 -0.82
N ARG A 204 -11.82 -5.44 -1.33
CA ARG A 204 -11.71 -4.18 -0.59
C ARG A 204 -12.70 -4.16 0.56
N GLN A 205 -12.26 -3.69 1.72
CA GLN A 205 -13.15 -3.46 2.87
C GLN A 205 -14.24 -2.42 2.54
N PHE A 206 -13.89 -1.40 1.76
CA PHE A 206 -14.80 -0.39 1.22
C PHE A 206 -14.70 -0.39 -0.32
N PRO A 207 -15.50 -1.22 -1.02
CA PRO A 207 -15.54 -1.26 -2.48
C PRO A 207 -15.93 0.09 -3.09
N THR A 208 -15.35 0.43 -4.24
CA THR A 208 -15.73 1.65 -4.96
C THR A 208 -17.09 1.45 -5.65
N PRO A 209 -18.13 2.24 -5.29
CA PRO A 209 -19.48 2.02 -5.81
C PRO A 209 -19.57 2.24 -7.31
N GLY A 210 -20.60 1.67 -7.94
CA GLY A 210 -20.95 1.92 -9.34
C GLY A 210 -20.93 0.67 -10.22
N ILE A 211 -21.11 0.91 -11.52
CA ILE A 211 -21.38 -0.14 -12.51
C ILE A 211 -20.08 -0.64 -13.13
N ARG A 212 -19.87 -1.95 -13.12
CA ARG A 212 -18.83 -2.65 -13.88
C ARG A 212 -19.44 -3.30 -15.10
N ARG A 213 -19.11 -2.78 -16.28
CA ARG A 213 -19.58 -3.33 -17.56
C ARG A 213 -18.77 -4.58 -17.88
N LEU A 214 -19.47 -5.66 -18.19
CA LEU A 214 -18.94 -6.93 -18.62
C LEU A 214 -19.30 -7.12 -20.08
N LYS A 215 -18.36 -7.66 -20.84
CA LYS A 215 -18.57 -8.05 -22.23
C LYS A 215 -18.00 -9.43 -22.46
N ILE A 216 -18.82 -10.33 -22.99
CA ILE A 216 -18.44 -11.69 -23.35
C ILE A 216 -18.39 -11.75 -24.87
N THR A 217 -17.23 -12.10 -25.40
CA THR A 217 -16.98 -12.27 -26.83
C THR A 217 -16.54 -13.70 -27.10
N THR A 218 -17.14 -14.35 -28.09
CA THR A 218 -16.88 -15.77 -28.38
C THR A 218 -16.36 -15.94 -29.79
N THR A 219 -15.20 -16.60 -29.94
CA THR A 219 -14.63 -16.95 -31.25
C THR A 219 -14.66 -18.47 -31.42
N VAL A 220 -15.38 -18.94 -32.44
CA VAL A 220 -15.47 -20.37 -32.76
C VAL A 220 -14.47 -20.70 -33.89
N LYS A 221 -13.65 -21.73 -33.68
CA LYS A 221 -12.74 -22.27 -34.71
C LYS A 221 -13.34 -23.59 -35.24
N CYS A 222 -13.74 -23.63 -36.50
CA CYS A 222 -14.32 -24.81 -37.14
C CYS A 222 -13.28 -25.50 -38.02
N PHE A 223 -13.42 -26.82 -38.19
CA PHE A 223 -12.60 -27.59 -39.10
C PHE A 223 -13.17 -27.46 -40.53
N ASN A 224 -12.29 -27.17 -41.49
CA ASN A 224 -12.56 -26.85 -42.91
C ASN A 224 -13.07 -25.43 -43.17
N GLU A 225 -12.88 -24.93 -44.39
CA GLU A 225 -13.25 -23.58 -44.89
C GLU A 225 -14.77 -23.26 -44.86
N GLU A 226 -15.55 -24.03 -44.08
CA GLU A 226 -16.95 -23.75 -43.83
C GLU A 226 -17.10 -22.54 -42.90
N THR A 227 -18.15 -21.76 -43.13
CA THR A 227 -18.47 -20.61 -42.29
C THR A 227 -18.84 -21.08 -40.89
N CYS A 228 -18.03 -20.72 -39.91
CA CYS A 228 -18.33 -20.99 -38.50
C CYS A 228 -19.64 -20.35 -38.05
N ILE A 229 -20.25 -20.98 -37.04
CA ILE A 229 -21.36 -20.40 -36.29
C ILE A 229 -20.86 -19.10 -35.65
N SER A 230 -21.56 -18.00 -35.92
CA SER A 230 -21.33 -16.73 -35.23
C SER A 230 -22.11 -16.72 -33.93
N VAL A 231 -21.40 -16.51 -32.82
CA VAL A 231 -21.99 -16.34 -31.49
C VAL A 231 -22.02 -14.83 -31.22
N PRO A 232 -23.20 -14.24 -30.91
CA PRO A 232 -23.30 -12.81 -30.65
C PRO A 232 -22.58 -12.43 -29.36
N ASP A 233 -22.03 -11.22 -29.33
CA ASP A 233 -21.48 -10.63 -28.11
C ASP A 233 -22.59 -10.45 -27.06
N VAL A 234 -22.27 -10.73 -25.80
CA VAL A 234 -23.18 -10.53 -24.67
C VAL A 234 -22.63 -9.41 -23.79
N ASP A 235 -23.43 -8.38 -23.58
CA ASP A 235 -23.14 -7.31 -22.63
C ASP A 235 -23.90 -7.54 -21.31
N GLY A 236 -23.24 -7.29 -20.20
CA GLY A 236 -23.80 -7.44 -18.86
C GLY A 236 -23.19 -6.45 -17.89
N ASN A 237 -23.76 -6.33 -16.69
CA ASN A 237 -23.30 -5.36 -15.70
C ASN A 237 -23.26 -5.99 -14.30
N VAL A 238 -22.25 -5.67 -13.51
CA VAL A 238 -22.23 -5.89 -12.06
C VAL A 238 -22.37 -4.55 -11.37
N MET A 239 -23.32 -4.44 -10.45
CA MET A 239 -23.54 -3.23 -9.67
C MET A 239 -22.89 -3.39 -8.29
N VAL A 240 -21.90 -2.54 -8.01
CA VAL A 240 -21.29 -2.44 -6.68
C VAL A 240 -22.06 -1.36 -5.92
N LEU A 241 -22.75 -1.76 -4.86
CA LEU A 241 -23.50 -0.85 -4.00
C LEU A 241 -22.55 0.00 -3.16
N GLN A 242 -23.07 1.11 -2.63
CA GLN A 242 -22.31 1.96 -1.72
C GLN A 242 -22.05 1.20 -0.41
N PRO A 243 -20.78 1.03 0.01
CA PRO A 243 -20.52 0.41 1.30
C PRO A 243 -20.97 1.36 2.41
N GLU A 244 -21.47 0.78 3.48
CA GLU A 244 -21.77 1.50 4.71
C GLU A 244 -20.47 2.03 5.32
N GLU A 245 -20.45 3.31 5.64
CA GLU A 245 -19.29 3.94 6.27
C GLU A 245 -19.26 3.61 7.76
N PRO A 246 -18.08 3.30 8.32
CA PRO A 246 -17.95 3.02 9.73
C PRO A 246 -18.12 4.29 10.54
N LYS A 247 -18.87 4.20 11.63
CA LYS A 247 -19.04 5.28 12.59
C LYS A 247 -18.11 5.02 13.77
N ILE A 248 -17.07 5.86 13.88
CA ILE A 248 -16.20 5.90 15.05
C ILE A 248 -16.89 6.73 16.13
N SER A 249 -17.04 6.15 17.31
CA SER A 249 -17.61 6.77 18.50
C SER A 249 -16.60 6.71 19.64
N LEU A 250 -16.53 7.79 20.40
CA LEU A 250 -15.69 7.91 21.58
C LEU A 250 -16.59 7.81 22.82
N SER A 251 -16.30 6.85 23.69
CA SER A 251 -17.02 6.65 24.95
C SER A 251 -16.07 6.90 26.11
N GLY A 252 -16.48 7.69 27.09
CA GLY A 252 -15.66 7.99 28.26
C GLY A 252 -16.27 9.13 29.06
N ILE A 253 -15.50 9.65 30.02
CA ILE A 253 -15.88 10.85 30.77
C ILE A 253 -15.85 12.08 29.85
N ASP A 254 -16.93 12.85 29.85
CA ASP A 254 -17.07 14.08 29.07
C ASP A 254 -16.60 15.33 29.84
N HIS A 255 -16.52 15.24 31.16
CA HIS A 255 -15.95 16.27 32.02
C HIS A 255 -15.33 15.66 33.28
N PHE A 256 -14.31 16.31 33.82
CA PHE A 256 -13.76 16.00 35.13
C PHE A 256 -13.24 17.27 35.82
N ALA A 257 -12.99 17.18 37.12
CA ALA A 257 -12.36 18.24 37.91
C ALA A 257 -11.23 17.67 38.76
N ARG A 258 -10.14 18.43 38.89
CA ARG A 258 -8.98 18.17 39.75
C ARG A 258 -8.54 19.46 40.43
N ALA A 259 -7.80 19.35 41.52
CA ALA A 259 -7.25 20.53 42.19
C ALA A 259 -6.17 21.19 41.32
N ALA A 260 -6.07 22.53 41.34
CA ALA A 260 -5.04 23.27 40.59
C ALA A 260 -3.62 22.77 40.90
N SER A 261 -3.36 22.37 42.14
CA SER A 261 -2.08 21.80 42.57
C SER A 261 -1.71 20.49 41.86
N GLU A 262 -2.68 19.75 41.32
CA GLU A 262 -2.43 18.52 40.57
C GLU A 262 -1.93 18.83 39.15
N PHE A 263 -2.46 19.88 38.52
CA PHE A 263 -2.00 20.38 37.22
C PHE A 263 -0.59 20.97 37.29
N GLU A 264 -0.23 21.61 38.41
CA GLU A 264 1.11 22.15 38.67
C GLU A 264 2.15 21.07 39.03
N SER A 265 1.71 19.83 39.27
CA SER A 265 2.62 18.73 39.59
C SER A 265 3.43 18.29 38.37
N THR A 266 4.61 17.70 38.60
CA THR A 266 5.44 17.15 37.52
C THR A 266 4.80 15.97 36.79
N GLU A 267 3.78 15.35 37.39
CA GLU A 267 3.06 14.23 36.78
C GLU A 267 1.94 14.71 35.85
N GLY A 268 1.40 15.92 36.07
CA GLY A 268 0.26 16.45 35.32
C GLY A 268 -1.05 15.74 35.65
N VAL A 269 -2.09 15.95 34.83
CA VAL A 269 -3.41 15.34 35.02
C VAL A 269 -3.81 14.61 33.76
N THR A 270 -4.03 13.29 33.86
CA THR A 270 -4.50 12.49 32.73
C THR A 270 -5.87 12.98 32.22
N LEU A 271 -5.95 13.32 30.93
CA LEU A 271 -7.16 13.91 30.35
C LEU A 271 -8.22 12.86 29.97
N PHE A 272 -7.79 11.66 29.54
CA PHE A 272 -8.67 10.65 28.94
C PHE A 272 -8.53 9.25 29.56
N PRO A 273 -8.62 9.07 30.89
CA PRO A 273 -8.29 7.80 31.54
C PRO A 273 -9.24 6.63 31.22
N GLU A 274 -10.46 6.92 30.76
CA GLU A 274 -11.52 5.94 30.49
C GLU A 274 -12.02 6.01 29.04
N LEU A 275 -11.21 6.55 28.13
CA LEU A 275 -11.59 6.71 26.73
C LEU A 275 -11.57 5.38 26.00
N HIS A 276 -12.69 5.03 25.38
CA HIS A 276 -12.86 3.89 24.50
C HIS A 276 -13.26 4.35 23.11
N ILE A 277 -12.62 3.78 22.10
CA ILE A 277 -12.85 4.00 20.68
C ILE A 277 -13.62 2.81 20.14
N ILE A 278 -14.88 3.01 19.80
CA ILE A 278 -15.77 1.98 19.28
C ILE A 278 -16.12 2.34 17.84
N SER A 279 -15.86 1.44 16.90
CA SER A 279 -16.25 1.61 15.49
C SER A 279 -17.36 0.63 15.13
N THR A 280 -18.42 1.14 14.53
CA THR A 280 -19.61 0.34 14.16
C THR A 280 -19.97 0.51 12.69
N ILE A 281 -20.52 -0.55 12.10
CA ILE A 281 -21.17 -0.53 10.78
C ILE A 281 -22.63 -0.94 10.95
N THR A 282 -23.54 -0.26 10.26
CA THR A 282 -24.99 -0.46 10.37
C THR A 282 -25.51 -1.34 9.24
N ARG A 283 -25.61 -2.66 9.44
CA ARG A 283 -26.08 -3.59 8.41
C ARG A 283 -27.59 -3.76 8.42
N GLU A 284 -28.15 -3.81 7.23
CA GLU A 284 -29.50 -4.34 7.00
C GLU A 284 -29.46 -5.87 7.15
N VAL A 285 -30.27 -6.41 8.05
CA VAL A 285 -30.47 -7.86 8.17
C VAL A 285 -31.74 -8.20 7.40
N GLU A 286 -31.63 -9.09 6.41
CA GLU A 286 -32.80 -9.70 5.79
C GLU A 286 -33.53 -10.51 6.87
N ALA A 287 -34.79 -10.16 7.15
CA ALA A 287 -35.59 -10.91 8.09
C ALA A 287 -35.70 -12.37 7.60
N GLU A 288 -35.30 -13.32 8.44
CA GLU A 288 -35.61 -14.72 8.19
C GLU A 288 -37.14 -14.85 8.20
N ASP A 289 -37.72 -15.26 7.06
CA ASP A 289 -39.15 -15.52 6.88
C ASP A 289 -39.59 -16.67 7.82
N GLU A 290 -39.77 -16.37 9.11
CA GLU A 290 -40.46 -17.23 10.06
C GLU A 290 -41.82 -16.62 10.43
N GLY A 291 -42.83 -16.96 9.64
CA GLY A 291 -44.22 -17.01 10.09
C GLY A 291 -45.11 -15.86 9.65
N GLU A 292 -46.24 -16.21 9.03
CA GLU A 292 -47.38 -15.34 8.80
C GLU A 292 -47.90 -14.75 10.12
N GLU A 293 -47.56 -13.50 10.45
CA GLU A 293 -48.44 -12.61 11.24
C GLU A 293 -47.94 -11.14 11.17
N ASP A 294 -48.75 -10.31 10.49
CA ASP A 294 -48.81 -8.83 10.45
C ASP A 294 -47.62 -8.02 9.83
N PRO A 295 -47.86 -7.17 8.80
CA PRO A 295 -46.80 -6.43 8.11
C PRO A 295 -46.52 -5.11 8.84
N THR A 296 -45.77 -5.15 9.93
CA THR A 296 -44.96 -3.99 10.33
C THR A 296 -43.54 -4.25 9.84
N VAL A 297 -43.21 -3.74 8.66
CA VAL A 297 -41.85 -3.69 8.12
C VAL A 297 -41.04 -2.75 9.03
N GLN A 298 -40.53 -3.27 10.14
CA GLN A 298 -39.39 -2.67 10.81
C GLN A 298 -38.17 -3.36 10.22
N GLU A 299 -37.50 -2.67 9.28
CA GLU A 299 -36.13 -2.99 8.91
C GLU A 299 -35.31 -3.03 10.20
N SER A 300 -34.95 -4.23 10.65
CA SER A 300 -34.10 -4.41 11.82
C SER A 300 -32.66 -4.10 11.43
N LEU A 301 -32.29 -2.82 11.50
CA LEU A 301 -30.92 -2.37 11.36
C LEU A 301 -30.10 -2.87 12.55
N VAL A 302 -29.06 -3.66 12.28
CA VAL A 302 -28.14 -4.16 13.31
C VAL A 302 -26.82 -3.40 13.20
N SER A 303 -26.37 -2.83 14.32
CA SER A 303 -25.04 -2.22 14.40
C SER A 303 -24.04 -3.27 14.86
N GLU A 304 -23.08 -3.61 14.01
CA GLU A 304 -21.98 -4.52 14.31
C GLU A 304 -20.71 -3.73 14.61
N GLU A 305 -20.01 -4.11 15.67
CA GLU A 305 -18.67 -3.57 15.95
C GLU A 305 -17.66 -4.12 14.96
N ILE A 306 -16.80 -3.25 14.44
CA ILE A 306 -15.75 -3.62 13.50
C ILE A 306 -14.38 -3.17 13.98
N MET A 307 -13.38 -4.00 13.69
CA MET A 307 -11.98 -3.69 13.97
C MET A 307 -11.31 -3.19 12.70
N HIS A 308 -10.76 -1.99 12.76
CA HIS A 308 -9.89 -1.45 11.70
C HIS A 308 -8.79 -0.58 12.31
N ASN A 309 -7.87 -0.12 11.46
CA ASN A 309 -6.82 0.80 11.88
C ASN A 309 -7.29 2.23 11.76
N LEU A 310 -6.73 3.11 12.59
CA LEU A 310 -6.84 4.55 12.50
C LEU A 310 -5.54 5.10 11.90
N ASP A 311 -5.61 6.25 11.26
CA ASP A 311 -4.48 6.92 10.61
C ASP A 311 -4.09 8.23 11.29
N THR A 312 -5.04 8.92 11.92
CA THR A 312 -4.81 10.19 12.61
C THR A 312 -5.80 10.37 13.76
N CYS A 313 -5.33 10.97 14.85
CA CYS A 313 -6.17 11.47 15.95
C CYS A 313 -5.75 12.89 16.30
N GLU A 314 -6.72 13.79 16.41
CA GLU A 314 -6.52 15.19 16.76
C GLU A 314 -7.21 15.48 18.10
N VAL A 315 -6.42 15.98 19.05
CA VAL A 315 -6.88 16.43 20.36
C VAL A 315 -6.71 17.94 20.39
N THR A 316 -7.82 18.67 20.33
CA THR A 316 -7.82 20.13 20.29
C THR A 316 -8.45 20.74 21.54
N VAL A 317 -7.90 21.88 21.93
CA VAL A 317 -8.46 22.69 23.01
C VAL A 317 -9.63 23.49 22.45
N VAL A 318 -10.77 23.45 23.15
CA VAL A 318 -11.96 24.20 22.77
C VAL A 318 -11.98 25.52 23.51
N GLY A 319 -11.99 26.63 22.77
CA GLY A 319 -12.07 27.98 23.34
C GLY A 319 -10.80 28.78 23.08
N GLU A 320 -10.14 29.25 24.15
CA GLU A 320 -8.89 30.00 24.06
C GLU A 320 -7.69 29.03 23.99
N ASP A 321 -6.71 29.38 23.16
CA ASP A 321 -5.45 28.62 23.04
C ASP A 321 -4.71 28.56 24.38
N LEU A 322 -3.97 27.48 24.60
CA LEU A 322 -3.16 27.29 25.81
C LEU A 322 -2.12 28.39 25.95
N ASN A 323 -1.95 28.88 27.18
CA ASN A 323 -0.87 29.80 27.48
C ASN A 323 0.46 29.03 27.55
N PRO A 324 1.40 29.19 26.59
CA PRO A 324 2.62 28.38 26.53
C PRO A 324 3.56 28.59 27.73
N ASP A 325 3.37 29.67 28.50
CA ASP A 325 4.16 29.94 29.71
C ASP A 325 3.65 29.17 30.95
N GLN A 326 2.42 28.65 30.90
CA GLN A 326 1.73 28.06 32.07
C GLN A 326 1.10 26.69 31.79
N GLU A 327 0.70 26.44 30.55
CA GLU A 327 -0.15 25.33 30.15
C GLU A 327 0.47 24.62 28.95
N SER A 328 0.47 23.30 29.00
CA SER A 328 0.92 22.47 27.89
C SER A 328 0.22 21.13 27.96
N VAL A 329 -0.21 20.61 26.82
CA VAL A 329 -0.61 19.20 26.71
C VAL A 329 0.64 18.41 26.35
N GLN A 330 0.91 17.34 27.09
CA GLN A 330 2.10 16.53 26.94
C GLN A 330 1.77 15.07 26.71
N LEU A 331 2.59 14.42 25.88
CA LEU A 331 2.54 13.00 25.62
C LEU A 331 3.98 12.51 25.42
N ASP A 332 4.31 11.37 26.01
CA ASP A 332 5.67 10.83 25.94
C ASP A 332 5.97 10.23 24.56
N LEU A 333 6.85 10.92 23.83
CA LEU A 333 7.30 10.53 22.49
C LEU A 333 7.94 9.13 22.43
N THR A 334 8.50 8.64 23.53
CA THR A 334 9.15 7.32 23.53
C THR A 334 8.14 6.19 23.31
N HIS A 335 6.92 6.33 23.85
CA HIS A 335 5.84 5.36 23.67
C HIS A 335 5.28 5.38 22.25
N LEU A 336 5.20 6.57 21.63
CA LEU A 336 4.77 6.76 20.25
C LEU A 336 5.75 6.13 19.25
N GLN A 337 7.05 6.39 19.42
CA GLN A 337 8.09 5.86 18.53
C GLN A 337 8.15 4.33 18.54
N GLN A 338 7.90 3.69 19.68
CA GLN A 338 7.83 2.23 19.78
C GLN A 338 6.68 1.64 18.94
N LYS A 339 5.58 2.39 18.79
CA LYS A 339 4.41 2.02 17.99
C LYS A 339 4.47 2.54 16.54
N GLY A 340 5.52 3.30 16.19
CA GLY A 340 5.65 3.89 14.85
C GLY A 340 4.68 5.03 14.58
N LEU A 341 4.18 5.67 15.64
CA LEU A 341 3.34 6.86 15.59
C LEU A 341 4.20 8.12 15.71
N GLU A 342 3.79 9.17 15.03
CA GLU A 342 4.38 10.50 15.09
C GLU A 342 3.41 11.48 15.75
N MET A 343 3.93 12.52 16.37
CA MET A 343 3.13 13.53 17.05
C MET A 343 3.64 14.93 16.73
N THR A 344 2.71 15.84 16.50
CA THR A 344 2.96 17.28 16.45
C THR A 344 2.16 17.97 17.55
N SER A 345 2.78 18.92 18.26
CA SER A 345 2.13 19.69 19.32
C SER A 345 2.13 21.18 18.99
N SER A 346 1.08 21.86 19.45
CA SER A 346 0.90 23.30 19.33
C SER A 346 0.19 23.84 20.58
N ASN A 347 0.02 25.16 20.66
CA ASN A 347 -0.82 25.79 21.67
C ASN A 347 -2.33 25.48 21.51
N GLN A 348 -2.73 24.86 20.40
CA GLN A 348 -4.11 24.45 20.13
C GLN A 348 -4.37 22.98 20.46
N GLY A 349 -3.33 22.22 20.80
CA GLY A 349 -3.44 20.80 21.13
C GLY A 349 -2.40 19.94 20.40
N ILE A 350 -2.74 18.67 20.18
CA ILE A 350 -1.85 17.63 19.68
C ILE A 350 -2.49 16.89 18.51
N VAL A 351 -1.70 16.62 17.47
CA VAL A 351 -2.08 15.74 16.37
C VAL A 351 -1.15 14.52 16.36
N ILE A 352 -1.73 13.33 16.46
CA ILE A 352 -1.05 12.04 16.41
C ILE A 352 -1.31 11.42 15.03
N THR A 353 -0.27 11.14 14.27
CA THR A 353 -0.34 10.59 12.92
C THR A 353 0.39 9.26 12.81
N GLY A 354 -0.21 8.29 12.14
CA GLY A 354 0.39 6.98 11.88
C GLY A 354 -0.67 5.88 11.85
N VAL A 355 -0.48 4.87 11.00
CA VAL A 355 -1.47 3.79 10.87
C VAL A 355 -1.29 2.75 11.96
N ASP A 356 -2.24 2.64 12.88
CA ASP A 356 -2.21 1.64 13.96
C ASP A 356 -3.64 1.23 14.42
N THR A 357 -3.74 0.24 15.31
CA THR A 357 -5.00 -0.28 15.84
C THR A 357 -5.69 0.71 16.76
N MET A 358 -7.03 0.64 16.87
CA MET A 358 -7.80 1.47 17.80
C MET A 358 -7.33 1.30 19.26
N ALA A 359 -7.03 0.06 19.69
CA ALA A 359 -6.52 -0.21 21.03
C ALA A 359 -5.16 0.47 21.29
N ASN A 360 -4.28 0.53 20.30
CA ASN A 360 -3.02 1.26 20.43
C ASN A 360 -3.24 2.76 20.54
N TYR A 361 -4.21 3.31 19.80
CA TYR A 361 -4.63 4.70 19.94
C TYR A 361 -5.23 4.97 21.33
N GLU A 362 -6.09 4.11 21.85
CA GLU A 362 -6.62 4.22 23.22
C GLU A 362 -5.49 4.28 24.26
N GLU A 363 -4.55 3.32 24.23
CA GLU A 363 -3.40 3.29 25.15
C GLU A 363 -2.59 4.60 25.11
N VAL A 364 -2.40 5.17 23.92
CA VAL A 364 -1.67 6.43 23.76
C VAL A 364 -2.48 7.62 24.28
N LEU A 365 -3.78 7.68 23.99
CA LEU A 365 -4.65 8.77 24.45
C LEU A 365 -4.80 8.77 25.98
N HIS A 366 -4.76 7.60 26.63
CA HIS A 366 -4.74 7.47 28.09
C HIS A 366 -3.48 8.05 28.74
N LEU A 367 -2.41 8.29 27.98
CA LEU A 367 -1.16 8.88 28.47
C LEU A 367 -1.10 10.40 28.28
N ILE A 368 -2.11 11.01 27.64
CA ILE A 368 -2.17 12.46 27.47
C ILE A 368 -2.47 13.12 28.80
N ARG A 369 -1.68 14.16 29.10
CA ARG A 369 -1.73 14.93 30.35
C ARG A 369 -1.54 16.41 30.13
#